data_AF-A0A1H7H2I8-F1
#
_entry.id   AF-A0A1H7H2I8-F1
#
_cell.length_a   1.000
_cell.length_b   1.000
_cell.length_c   1.000
_cell.angle_alpha   90.00
_cell.angle_beta   90.00
_cell.angle_gamma   90.00
#
_symmetry.space_group_name_H-M   'P 1'
#
loop_
_entity.id
_entity.type
_entity.pdbx_description
1 polymer ?
#
loop_
_entity_poly.entity_id
_entity_poly.type
_entity_poly.pdbx_seq_one_letter_code
_entity_poly.pdbx_strand_id
1 'polypeptide(L)' 'MIHEILNLKGVTLLKKKAQKSIQGGTYGCQNVARRCIDDSDCCSGKCGIEKVINGNLITLAICSFF' A
#
# COMPACT_ATOMS: atom_id res chain seq x y z
N MET A 1 -8.31 -26.99 15.02
CA MET A 1 -8.65 -27.91 13.92
C MET A 1 -8.45 -27.18 12.59
N ILE A 2 -7.18 -26.95 12.20
CA ILE A 2 -6.79 -26.18 10.99
C ILE A 2 -6.15 -27.09 9.92
N HIS A 3 -5.86 -28.34 10.28
CA HIS A 3 -5.14 -29.30 9.46
C HIS A 3 -5.94 -29.82 8.25
N GLU A 4 -7.26 -29.59 8.21
CA GLU A 4 -8.13 -30.12 7.14
C GLU A 4 -8.37 -29.12 6.00
N ILE A 5 -7.99 -27.84 6.15
CA ILE A 5 -8.22 -26.80 5.14
C ILE A 5 -7.04 -26.67 4.16
N LEU A 6 -5.82 -27.01 4.62
CA LEU A 6 -4.62 -26.85 3.82
C LEU A 6 -4.22 -28.20 3.21
N ASN A 7 -4.39 -28.33 1.89
CA ASN A 7 -3.92 -29.49 1.15
C ASN A 7 -2.39 -29.44 1.06
N LEU A 8 -1.70 -29.97 2.07
CA LEU A 8 -0.25 -29.87 2.27
C LEU A 8 0.59 -30.77 1.34
N LYS A 9 -0.03 -31.46 0.37
CA LYS A 9 0.69 -32.27 -0.62
C LYS A 9 1.51 -31.37 -1.54
N GLY A 10 2.81 -31.25 -1.26
CA GLY A 10 3.77 -30.43 -1.99
C GLY A 10 4.32 -29.23 -1.21
N VAL A 11 3.93 -29.04 0.05
CA VAL A 11 4.41 -27.92 0.87
C VAL A 11 5.65 -28.34 1.66
N THR A 12 6.80 -27.76 1.34
CA THR A 12 8.00 -27.89 2.18
C THR A 12 7.85 -26.99 3.41
N LEU A 13 7.78 -27.60 4.60
CA LEU A 13 7.79 -26.86 5.86
C LEU A 13 9.16 -26.19 6.06
N LEU A 14 9.23 -24.88 5.84
CA LEU A 14 10.42 -24.09 6.15
C LEU A 14 10.63 -24.09 7.67
N LYS A 15 11.77 -24.64 8.13
CA LYS A 15 12.19 -24.57 9.54
C LYS A 15 12.17 -23.10 9.99
N LYS A 16 11.76 -22.80 11.23
CA LYS A 16 11.64 -21.43 11.79
C LYS A 16 12.80 -20.48 11.45
N LYS A 17 14.03 -20.99 11.33
CA LYS A 17 15.23 -20.20 10.95
C LYS A 17 15.26 -19.72 9.49
N ALA A 18 14.52 -20.36 8.60
CA ALA A 18 14.40 -20.02 7.18
C ALA A 18 13.16 -19.17 6.86
N GLN A 19 12.26 -18.98 7.83
CA GLN A 19 11.18 -18.00 7.70
C GLN A 19 11.77 -16.61 7.78
N LYS A 20 11.88 -15.94 6.63
CA LYS A 20 12.06 -14.49 6.61
C LYS A 20 10.80 -13.86 7.21
N SER A 21 10.98 -12.89 8.10
CA SER A 21 9.87 -12.06 8.58
C SER A 21 9.30 -11.32 7.37
N ILE A 22 8.16 -11.78 6.87
CA ILE A 22 7.38 -11.02 5.91
C ILE A 22 6.53 -10.09 6.77
N GLN A 23 6.99 -8.84 6.90
CA GLN A 23 6.15 -7.80 7.50
C GLN A 23 5.04 -7.51 6.49
N GLY A 24 3.93 -8.22 6.62
CA GLY A 24 2.72 -7.95 5.87
C GLY A 24 2.15 -6.61 6.33
N GLY A 25 2.47 -5.55 5.58
CA GLY A 25 2.10 -4.18 5.91
C GLY A 25 2.92 -3.18 5.10
N THR A 26 2.53 -1.92 5.19
CA THR A 26 3.22 -0.82 4.52
C THR A 26 4.39 -0.37 5.40
N TYR A 27 5.62 -0.78 5.06
CA TYR A 27 6.81 -0.32 5.79
C TYR A 27 7.21 1.06 5.29
N GLY A 28 7.18 2.06 6.17
CA GLY A 28 7.51 3.45 5.84
C GLY A 28 6.37 4.24 5.20
N CYS A 29 6.71 5.44 4.73
CA CYS A 29 5.77 6.34 4.07
C CYS A 29 5.50 5.84 2.64
N GLN A 30 4.23 5.67 2.26
CA GLN A 30 3.83 5.23 0.92
C GLN A 30 3.12 6.30 0.10
N ASN A 31 3.47 6.38 -1.19
CA ASN A 31 2.80 7.21 -2.19
C ASN A 31 1.45 6.57 -2.56
N VAL A 32 0.43 6.79 -1.74
CA VAL A 32 -0.94 6.35 -1.99
C VAL A 32 -1.86 7.56 -2.13
N ALA A 33 -2.98 7.39 -2.84
CA ALA A 33 -4.03 8.41 -2.97
C ALA A 33 -4.74 8.62 -1.61
N ARG A 34 -4.10 9.38 -0.72
CA ARG A 34 -4.60 9.75 0.60
C ARG A 34 -4.93 11.23 0.61
N ARG A 35 -5.98 11.63 1.33
CA ARG A 35 -6.29 13.05 1.55
C ARG A 35 -5.13 13.75 2.27
N CYS A 36 -4.80 14.96 1.83
CA CYS A 36 -3.76 15.81 2.42
C CYS A 36 -4.27 17.23 2.61
N ILE A 37 -3.61 17.95 3.50
CA ILE A 37 -3.78 19.39 3.72
C ILE A 37 -2.53 20.12 3.27
N ASP A 38 -1.35 19.57 3.60
CA ASP A 38 -0.05 20.10 3.25
C ASP A 38 0.84 19.06 2.56
N ASP A 39 1.87 19.53 1.86
CA ASP A 39 2.85 18.69 1.16
C ASP A 39 3.57 17.69 2.08
N SER A 40 3.74 18.05 3.35
CA SER A 40 4.36 17.19 4.38
C SER A 40 3.51 15.98 4.76
N ASP A 41 2.20 16.00 4.48
CA ASP A 41 1.33 14.85 4.71
C ASP A 41 1.61 13.71 3.72
N CYS A 42 2.31 14.03 2.63
CA CYS A 42 2.53 13.17 1.50
C CYS A 42 3.97 12.70 1.45
N CYS A 43 4.15 11.39 1.26
CA CYS A 43 5.47 10.78 1.13
C CYS A 43 6.21 11.24 -0.13
N SER A 44 5.44 11.67 -1.13
CA SER A 44 5.92 12.31 -2.36
C SER A 44 6.36 13.76 -2.15
N GLY A 45 6.07 14.35 -0.99
CA GLY A 45 6.26 15.77 -0.69
C GLY A 45 5.35 16.68 -1.51
N LYS A 46 4.25 16.17 -2.07
CA LYS A 46 3.31 16.94 -2.88
C LYS A 46 1.86 16.56 -2.60
N CYS A 47 1.10 17.55 -2.18
CA CYS A 47 -0.33 17.53 -2.01
C CYS A 47 -1.01 18.27 -3.17
N GLY A 48 -2.04 17.65 -3.76
CA GLY A 48 -2.77 18.23 -4.88
C GLY A 48 -2.52 17.48 -6.18
N ILE A 49 -3.60 16.96 -6.77
CA ILE A 49 -3.58 16.38 -8.12
C ILE A 49 -4.68 17.01 -8.94
N GLU A 50 -4.33 17.46 -10.15
CA GLU A 50 -5.31 17.91 -11.13
C GLU A 50 -5.88 16.73 -11.91
N LYS A 51 -7.20 16.63 -11.95
CA LYS A 51 -7.94 15.60 -12.70
C LYS A 51 -9.05 16.25 -13.50
N VAL A 52 -9.20 15.79 -14.74
CA VAL A 52 -10.35 16.16 -15.55
C VAL A 52 -11.54 15.27 -15.15
N ILE A 53 -12.59 15.86 -14.63
CA ILE A 53 -13.84 15.19 -14.25
C ILE A 53 -14.97 15.89 -14.98
N ASN A 54 -15.72 15.16 -15.81
CA ASN A 54 -16.80 15.70 -16.64
C ASN A 54 -16.38 16.90 -17.51
N GLY A 55 -15.16 16.85 -18.06
CA GLY A 55 -14.61 17.93 -18.90
C GLY A 55 -14.06 19.14 -18.15
N ASN A 56 -14.18 19.18 -16.81
CA ASN A 56 -13.65 20.26 -15.99
C ASN A 56 -12.37 19.83 -15.29
N LEU A 57 -11.39 20.74 -15.21
CA LEU A 57 -10.19 20.53 -14.42
C LEU A 57 -10.52 20.76 -12.94
N ILE A 58 -10.31 19.75 -12.10
CA ILE A 58 -10.54 19.80 -10.67
C ILE A 58 -9.24 19.46 -9.94
N THR A 59 -8.87 20.30 -8.99
CA THR A 59 -7.76 20.03 -8.06
C THR A 59 -8.28 19.23 -6.86
N LEU A 60 -7.79 18.01 -6.70
CA LEU A 60 -8.11 17.14 -5.58
C LEU A 60 -7.03 17.27 -4.49
N ALA A 61 -7.45 17.51 -3.25
CA ALA A 61 -6.58 17.55 -2.07
C ALA A 61 -6.16 16.14 -1.63
N ILE A 62 -5.44 15.45 -2.51
CA ILE A 62 -4.88 14.11 -2.27
C ILE A 62 -3.39 14.09 -2.60
N CYS A 63 -2.65 13.21 -1.92
CA CYS A 63 -1.23 13.03 -2.13
C CYS A 63 -0.95 12.52 -3.52
N SER A 64 0.04 13.12 -4.17
CA SER A 64 0.48 12.68 -5.48
C SER A 64 1.11 11.29 -5.40
N PHE A 65 0.66 10.39 -6.25
CA PHE A 65 1.22 9.05 -6.42
C PHE A 65 1.87 9.00 -7.81
N PHE A 66 3.13 9.44 -7.90
CA PHE A 66 3.97 9.27 -9.08
C PHE A 66 4.86 8.05 -8.90
#